data_AF-A0A2G9C2T1-F1
#
_entry.id   AF-A0A2G9C2T1-F1
#
_cell.length_a   1.000
_cell.length_b   1.000
_cell.length_c   1.000
_cell.angle_alpha   90.00
_cell.angle_beta   90.00
_cell.angle_gamma   90.00
#
_symmetry.space_group_name_H-M   'P 1'
#
loop_
_entity.id
_entity.type
_entity.pdbx_description
1 polymer ?
#
loop_
_entity_poly.entity_id
_entity_poly.type
_entity_poly.pdbx_seq_one_letter_code
_entity_poly.pdbx_strand_id
1 'polypeptide(L)'
;MIAPMTFRFVLAAASVAPIALVALYAVSPAAHAAEMTRAEIDAARARIEQAYQARVKECNQRFIVTGCLEEARDERIRQLRPLDRVEHQVNAEERQRRSAAARERVQEKEREAAQDEARRKTESVREAVQPASAPAVPGARTPRANPELHQRREARQEAEARAEAAKRREAAAERRQKALERQRKAADLQVRQAEKAASAASAPAGKNTKPPAAHLPTPSASDIRALPKR
;
A
#
# COMPACT_ATOMS: atom_id res chain seq x y z
N MET A 1 -12.39 -31.28 -76.70
CA MET A 1 -12.26 -29.82 -76.88
C MET A 1 -12.27 -29.18 -75.50
N ILE A 2 -11.52 -28.08 -75.33
CA ILE A 2 -11.16 -27.34 -74.10
C ILE A 2 -9.80 -27.78 -73.52
N ALA A 3 -8.82 -26.92 -73.81
CA ALA A 3 -7.40 -27.03 -73.55
C ALA A 3 -7.00 -26.36 -72.20
N PRO A 4 -5.83 -26.70 -71.63
CA PRO A 4 -5.34 -26.16 -70.37
C PRO A 4 -4.74 -24.75 -70.53
N MET A 5 -5.14 -23.80 -69.68
CA MET A 5 -4.47 -22.49 -69.60
C MET A 5 -3.24 -22.56 -68.70
N THR A 6 -2.11 -22.72 -69.36
CA THR A 6 -0.78 -22.37 -68.87
C THR A 6 -0.66 -20.85 -68.74
N PHE A 7 -0.42 -20.35 -67.53
CA PHE A 7 0.11 -19.00 -67.33
C PHE A 7 1.57 -19.08 -66.89
N ARG A 8 2.46 -18.73 -67.82
CA ARG A 8 3.84 -18.35 -67.53
C ARG A 8 3.89 -16.83 -67.47
N PHE A 9 4.34 -16.28 -66.34
CA PHE A 9 4.93 -14.95 -66.30
C PHE A 9 6.35 -15.05 -65.77
N VAL A 10 7.21 -14.24 -66.40
CA VAL A 10 8.66 -14.29 -66.41
C VAL A 10 9.18 -12.97 -65.83
N LEU A 11 10.28 -13.08 -65.07
CA LEU A 11 11.34 -12.08 -64.80
C LEU A 11 11.14 -10.94 -63.78
N ALA A 12 12.26 -10.76 -63.06
CA ALA A 12 12.86 -9.53 -62.53
C ALA A 12 12.37 -9.00 -61.17
N ALA A 13 13.16 -9.26 -60.13
CA ALA A 13 14.06 -8.25 -59.55
C ALA A 13 14.78 -8.84 -58.32
N ALA A 14 16.08 -9.10 -58.47
CA ALA A 14 16.98 -9.30 -57.34
C ALA A 14 17.06 -7.98 -56.56
N SER A 15 16.23 -7.83 -55.54
CA SER A 15 16.34 -6.78 -54.54
C SER A 15 17.22 -7.31 -53.41
N VAL A 16 18.51 -6.98 -53.48
CA VAL A 16 19.43 -7.08 -52.34
C VAL A 16 18.95 -6.04 -51.32
N ALA A 17 18.11 -6.47 -50.38
CA ALA A 17 17.73 -5.65 -49.24
C ALA A 17 18.97 -5.44 -48.36
N PRO A 18 19.27 -4.20 -47.94
CA PRO A 18 20.31 -3.98 -46.94
C PRO A 18 19.83 -4.64 -45.66
N ILE A 19 20.57 -5.64 -45.19
CA ILE A 19 20.47 -6.16 -43.83
C ILE A 19 20.82 -4.98 -42.92
N ALA A 20 19.79 -4.23 -42.51
CA ALA A 20 19.90 -3.27 -41.43
C ALA A 20 20.31 -4.09 -40.21
N LEU A 21 21.59 -4.00 -39.89
CA LEU A 21 22.18 -4.51 -38.67
C LEU A 21 21.55 -3.72 -37.52
N VAL A 22 20.35 -4.11 -37.11
CA VAL A 22 19.77 -3.70 -35.84
C VAL A 22 20.66 -4.35 -34.81
N ALA A 23 21.65 -3.58 -34.36
CA ALA A 23 22.42 -3.87 -33.16
C ALA A 23 21.41 -3.98 -32.01
N LEU A 24 20.96 -5.21 -31.77
CA LEU A 24 20.40 -5.63 -30.50
C LEU A 24 21.52 -5.39 -29.48
N TYR A 25 21.53 -4.19 -28.91
CA TYR A 25 22.15 -3.94 -27.63
C TYR A 25 21.48 -4.90 -26.65
N ALA A 26 22.08 -6.06 -26.47
CA ALA A 26 21.89 -6.90 -25.30
C ALA A 26 22.44 -6.12 -24.10
N VAL A 27 21.70 -5.09 -23.66
CA VAL A 27 21.85 -4.50 -22.34
C VAL A 27 21.54 -5.64 -21.38
N SER A 28 22.61 -6.18 -20.81
CA SER A 28 22.54 -7.16 -19.74
C SER A 28 21.75 -6.51 -18.58
N PRO A 29 20.55 -7.01 -18.23
CA PRO A 29 19.68 -6.38 -17.23
C PRO A 29 20.25 -6.45 -15.80
N ALA A 30 21.38 -7.14 -15.60
CA ALA A 30 21.99 -7.31 -14.29
C ALA A 30 22.80 -6.11 -13.79
N ALA A 31 23.25 -5.21 -14.68
CA ALA A 31 24.17 -4.13 -14.30
C ALA A 31 23.50 -2.78 -13.99
N HIS A 32 22.21 -2.61 -14.25
CA HIS A 32 21.50 -1.34 -14.04
C HIS A 32 20.64 -1.31 -12.76
N ALA A 33 20.70 -2.35 -11.92
CA ALA A 33 19.79 -2.52 -10.79
C ALA A 33 20.06 -1.59 -9.59
N ALA A 34 21.25 -0.95 -9.51
CA ALA A 34 21.65 -0.22 -8.31
C ALA A 34 21.02 1.18 -8.19
N GLU A 35 20.53 1.78 -9.28
CA GLU A 35 20.09 3.19 -9.29
C GLU A 35 18.79 3.39 -10.09
N MET A 36 17.85 2.44 -10.05
CA MET A 36 16.59 2.63 -10.77
C MET A 36 15.62 3.52 -10.00
N THR A 37 15.08 4.53 -10.67
CA THR A 37 13.96 5.31 -10.13
C THR A 37 12.65 4.49 -10.18
N ARG A 38 11.65 4.88 -9.39
CA ARG A 38 10.34 4.19 -9.36
C ARG A 38 9.69 4.10 -10.75
N ALA A 39 9.79 5.17 -11.54
CA ALA A 39 9.28 5.21 -12.91
C ALA A 39 10.02 4.23 -13.84
N GLU A 40 11.33 4.07 -13.67
CA GLU A 40 12.13 3.11 -14.43
C GLU A 40 11.80 1.67 -14.06
N ILE A 41 11.54 1.39 -12.78
CA ILE A 41 11.10 0.07 -12.31
C ILE A 41 9.75 -0.28 -12.93
N ASP A 42 8.79 0.65 -12.92
CA ASP A 42 7.47 0.46 -13.54
C ASP A 42 7.59 0.24 -15.06
N ALA A 43 8.44 1.02 -15.74
CA ALA A 43 8.72 0.84 -17.16
C ALA A 43 9.40 -0.51 -17.46
N ALA A 44 10.30 -0.98 -16.60
CA ALA A 44 10.94 -2.28 -16.73
C ALA A 44 9.93 -3.43 -16.54
N ARG A 45 9.05 -3.34 -15.54
CA ARG A 45 7.97 -4.32 -15.34
C ARG A 45 7.01 -4.35 -16.52
N ALA A 46 6.62 -3.18 -17.06
CA ALA A 46 5.76 -3.10 -18.23
C ALA A 46 6.38 -3.79 -19.44
N ARG A 47 7.69 -3.61 -19.68
CA ARG A 47 8.41 -4.29 -20.76
C ARG A 47 8.44 -5.81 -20.59
N ILE A 48 8.71 -6.29 -19.37
CA ILE A 48 8.71 -7.73 -19.06
C ILE A 48 7.30 -8.32 -19.25
N GLU A 49 6.27 -7.61 -18.81
CA GLU A 49 4.88 -8.05 -18.97
C GLU A 49 4.49 -8.08 -20.44
N GLN A 50 4.85 -7.07 -21.24
CA GLN A 50 4.61 -7.08 -22.69
C GLN A 50 5.30 -8.27 -23.37
N ALA A 51 6.55 -8.56 -23.01
CA ALA A 51 7.30 -9.71 -23.53
C ALA A 51 6.63 -11.04 -23.15
N TYR A 52 6.16 -11.16 -21.91
CA TYR A 52 5.39 -12.32 -21.46
C TYR A 52 4.09 -12.49 -22.26
N GLN A 53 3.30 -11.42 -22.43
CA GLN A 53 2.05 -11.48 -23.20
C GLN A 53 2.30 -11.85 -24.67
N ALA A 54 3.38 -11.38 -25.27
CA ALA A 54 3.79 -11.79 -26.62
C ALA A 54 4.13 -13.29 -26.66
N ARG A 55 4.89 -13.79 -25.67
CA ARG A 55 5.22 -15.22 -25.54
C ARG A 55 3.99 -16.09 -25.32
N VAL A 56 3.02 -15.65 -24.51
CA VAL A 56 1.76 -16.38 -24.31
C VAL A 56 1.00 -16.53 -25.63
N LYS A 57 0.90 -15.45 -26.43
CA LYS A 57 0.26 -15.50 -27.75
C LYS A 57 0.96 -16.49 -28.69
N GLU A 58 2.29 -16.52 -28.70
CA GLU A 58 3.08 -17.48 -29.46
C GLU A 58 2.83 -18.92 -28.97
N CYS A 59 2.86 -19.16 -27.65
CA CYS A 59 2.65 -20.48 -27.06
C CYS A 59 1.29 -21.07 -27.42
N ASN A 60 0.25 -20.24 -27.47
CA ASN A 60 -1.11 -20.68 -27.83
C ASN A 60 -1.22 -21.15 -29.29
N GLN A 61 -0.27 -20.81 -30.16
CA GLN A 61 -0.22 -21.28 -31.55
C GLN A 61 0.51 -22.63 -31.69
N ARG A 62 1.17 -23.11 -30.62
CA ARG A 62 1.93 -24.35 -30.63
C ARG A 62 1.06 -25.52 -30.19
N PHE A 63 1.43 -26.73 -30.61
CA PHE A 63 0.73 -27.95 -30.22
C PHE A 63 0.93 -28.32 -28.75
N ILE A 64 2.11 -28.02 -28.19
CA ILE A 64 2.45 -28.24 -26.77
C ILE A 64 2.37 -26.91 -26.03
N VAL A 65 1.15 -26.49 -25.71
CA VAL A 65 0.90 -25.18 -25.07
C VAL A 65 1.39 -25.14 -23.63
N THR A 66 1.22 -26.24 -22.87
CA THR A 66 1.49 -26.27 -21.42
C THR A 66 2.95 -26.00 -21.07
N GLY A 67 3.89 -26.75 -21.66
CA GLY A 67 5.32 -26.55 -21.40
C GLY A 67 5.81 -25.16 -21.84
N CYS A 68 5.30 -24.66 -22.97
CA CYS A 68 5.64 -23.32 -23.45
C CYS A 68 5.15 -22.22 -22.48
N LEU A 69 3.94 -22.36 -21.93
CA LEU A 69 3.42 -21.40 -20.94
C LEU A 69 4.17 -21.46 -19.61
N GLU A 70 4.58 -22.65 -19.17
CA GLU A 70 5.40 -22.83 -17.96
C GLU A 70 6.76 -22.14 -18.12
N GLU A 71 7.45 -22.36 -19.23
CA GLU A 71 8.71 -21.68 -19.55
C GLU A 71 8.55 -20.15 -19.60
N ALA A 72 7.48 -19.65 -20.24
CA ALA A 72 7.20 -18.23 -20.30
C ALA A 72 6.95 -17.62 -18.91
N ARG A 73 6.25 -18.36 -18.03
CA ARG A 73 6.00 -17.95 -16.64
C ARG A 73 7.29 -17.93 -15.82
N ASP A 74 8.12 -18.95 -15.96
CA ASP A 74 9.39 -19.05 -15.24
C ASP A 74 10.34 -17.92 -15.67
N GLU A 75 10.39 -17.61 -16.96
CA GLU A 75 11.17 -16.49 -17.47
C GLU A 75 10.70 -15.16 -16.89
N ARG A 76 9.39 -14.92 -16.88
CA ARG A 76 8.80 -13.73 -16.25
C ARG A 76 9.19 -13.62 -14.78
N ILE A 77 9.11 -14.71 -14.02
CA ILE A 77 9.48 -14.73 -12.59
C ILE A 77 10.98 -14.44 -12.42
N ARG A 78 11.84 -15.04 -13.26
CA ARG A 78 13.29 -14.81 -13.23
C ARG A 78 13.63 -13.34 -13.48
N GLN A 79 12.96 -12.70 -14.43
CA GLN A 79 13.19 -11.29 -14.78
C GLN A 79 12.60 -10.32 -13.75
N LEU A 80 11.46 -10.63 -13.13
CA LEU A 80 10.84 -9.77 -12.11
C LEU A 80 11.55 -9.81 -10.75
N ARG A 81 12.08 -10.97 -10.35
CA ARG A 81 12.71 -11.17 -9.03
C ARG A 81 13.81 -10.13 -8.69
N PRO A 82 14.75 -9.76 -9.58
CA PRO A 82 15.71 -8.71 -9.27
C PRO A 82 15.05 -7.33 -9.13
N LEU A 83 14.02 -7.01 -9.94
CA LEU A 83 13.29 -5.75 -9.84
C LEU A 83 12.54 -5.62 -8.52
N ASP A 84 11.95 -6.70 -8.01
CA ASP A 84 11.24 -6.69 -6.72
C ASP A 84 12.19 -6.29 -5.56
N ARG A 85 13.46 -6.72 -5.61
CA ARG A 85 14.47 -6.35 -4.60
C ARG A 85 14.76 -4.85 -4.63
N VAL A 86 14.97 -4.30 -5.83
CA VAL A 86 15.23 -2.87 -6.04
C VAL A 86 14.01 -2.05 -5.61
N GLU A 87 12.81 -2.49 -5.99
CA GLU A 87 11.55 -1.83 -5.60
C GLU A 87 11.37 -1.80 -4.07
N HIS A 88 11.68 -2.90 -3.38
CA HIS A 88 11.64 -2.94 -1.92
C HIS A 88 12.60 -1.95 -1.26
N GLN A 89 13.80 -1.79 -1.83
CA GLN A 89 14.78 -0.81 -1.36
C GLN A 89 14.27 0.63 -1.55
N VAL A 90 13.84 0.98 -2.76
CA VAL A 90 13.27 2.31 -3.07
C VAL A 90 12.08 2.63 -2.17
N ASN A 91 11.17 1.65 -1.97
CA ASN A 91 10.02 1.84 -1.07
C ASN A 91 10.43 1.98 0.41
N ALA A 92 11.49 1.30 0.85
CA ALA A 92 12.00 1.45 2.21
C ALA A 92 12.58 2.84 2.44
N GLU A 93 13.37 3.34 1.49
CA GLU A 93 13.91 4.71 1.51
C GLU A 93 12.79 5.75 1.49
N GLU A 94 11.77 5.58 0.65
CA GLU A 94 10.61 6.46 0.61
C GLU A 94 9.87 6.48 1.95
N ARG A 95 9.67 5.32 2.59
CA ARG A 95 9.07 5.24 3.93
C ARG A 95 9.89 5.96 4.98
N GLN A 96 11.21 5.84 4.93
CA GLN A 96 12.10 6.55 5.85
C GLN A 96 12.00 8.07 5.66
N ARG A 97 12.04 8.56 4.42
CA ARG A 97 11.89 9.99 4.11
C ARG A 97 10.55 10.55 4.57
N ARG A 98 9.45 9.84 4.31
CA ARG A 98 8.10 10.23 4.79
C ARG A 98 8.02 10.27 6.31
N SER A 99 8.64 9.31 6.98
CA SER A 99 8.68 9.24 8.44
C SER A 99 9.49 10.38 9.06
N ALA A 100 10.65 10.71 8.46
CA ALA A 100 11.47 11.84 8.88
C ALA A 100 10.71 13.17 8.72
N ALA A 101 10.11 13.41 7.55
CA ALA A 101 9.30 14.60 7.31
C ALA A 101 8.08 14.69 8.25
N ALA A 102 7.48 13.56 8.63
CA ALA A 102 6.40 13.54 9.61
C ALA A 102 6.88 13.95 11.01
N ARG A 103 8.05 13.44 11.43
CA ARG A 103 8.66 13.81 12.72
C ARG A 103 9.01 15.29 12.77
N GLU A 104 9.55 15.84 11.69
CA GLU A 104 9.87 17.26 11.58
C GLU A 104 8.61 18.13 11.75
N ARG A 105 7.51 17.81 11.05
CA ARG A 105 6.24 18.52 11.21
C ARG A 105 5.67 18.43 12.62
N VAL A 106 5.85 17.31 13.31
CA VAL A 106 5.41 17.17 14.71
C VAL A 106 6.26 18.05 15.62
N GLN A 107 7.58 18.03 15.46
CA GLN A 107 8.48 18.87 16.25
C GLN A 107 8.22 20.37 16.02
N GLU A 108 7.94 20.78 14.79
CA GLU A 108 7.58 22.16 14.47
C GLU A 108 6.30 22.59 15.22
N LYS A 109 5.26 21.76 15.18
CA LYS A 109 4.00 22.00 15.92
C LYS A 109 4.19 22.01 17.44
N GLU A 110 5.05 21.13 17.96
CA GLU A 110 5.38 21.11 19.38
C GLU A 110 6.11 22.39 19.81
N ARG A 111 7.04 22.88 18.98
CA ARG A 111 7.74 24.16 19.22
C ARG A 111 6.77 25.35 19.17
N GLU A 112 5.88 25.37 18.19
CA GLU A 112 4.83 26.40 18.07
C GLU A 112 3.90 26.38 19.29
N ALA A 113 3.40 25.19 19.68
CA ALA A 113 2.55 25.03 20.86
C ALA A 113 3.26 25.45 22.16
N ALA A 114 4.56 25.14 22.30
CA ALA A 114 5.35 25.57 23.46
C ALA A 114 5.55 27.10 23.50
N GLN A 115 5.75 27.74 22.35
CA GLN A 115 5.84 29.20 22.25
C GLN A 115 4.50 29.86 22.59
N ASP A 116 3.39 29.33 22.08
CA ASP A 116 2.04 29.80 22.40
C ASP A 116 1.72 29.66 23.89
N GLU A 117 2.09 28.53 24.50
CA GLU A 117 1.91 28.33 25.94
C GLU A 117 2.75 29.31 26.75
N ALA A 118 4.01 29.53 26.38
CA ALA A 118 4.88 30.53 27.02
C ALA A 118 4.31 31.95 26.88
N ARG A 119 3.77 32.29 25.70
CA ARG A 119 3.09 33.57 25.48
C ARG A 119 1.84 33.71 26.35
N ARG A 120 0.97 32.69 26.41
CA ARG A 120 -0.21 32.71 27.29
C ARG A 120 0.16 32.87 28.76
N LYS A 121 1.22 32.18 29.22
CA LYS A 121 1.74 32.32 30.59
C LYS A 121 2.21 33.74 30.86
N THR A 122 3.02 34.33 29.98
CA THR A 122 3.50 35.71 30.16
C THR A 122 2.37 36.74 30.12
N GLU A 123 1.37 36.57 29.25
CA GLU A 123 0.16 37.38 29.23
C GLU A 123 -0.63 37.28 30.54
N SER A 124 -0.84 36.07 31.06
CA SER A 124 -1.56 35.86 32.33
C SER A 124 -0.84 36.48 33.55
N VAL A 125 0.50 36.41 33.59
CA VAL A 125 1.29 37.07 34.65
C VAL A 125 1.22 38.59 34.52
N ARG A 126 1.28 39.12 33.29
CA ARG A 126 1.16 40.56 33.05
C ARG A 126 -0.22 41.10 33.41
N GLU A 127 -1.27 40.32 33.20
CA GLU A 127 -2.63 40.67 33.62
C GLU A 127 -2.76 40.66 35.14
N ALA A 128 -2.12 39.72 35.84
CA ALA A 128 -2.11 39.66 37.30
C ALA A 128 -1.28 40.79 37.96
N VAL A 129 -0.21 41.25 37.32
CA VAL A 129 0.68 42.30 37.84
C VAL A 129 0.21 43.71 37.50
N GLN A 130 -0.61 43.89 36.45
CA GLN A 130 -1.29 45.18 36.25
C GLN A 130 -2.30 45.37 37.38
N PRO A 131 -2.11 46.32 38.31
CA PRO A 131 -3.18 46.69 39.20
C PRO A 131 -4.28 47.20 38.28
N ALA A 132 -5.41 46.50 38.22
CA ALA A 132 -6.62 47.09 37.69
C ALA A 132 -6.76 48.42 38.43
N SER A 133 -6.57 49.53 37.71
CA SER A 133 -6.97 50.84 38.18
C SER A 133 -8.43 50.66 38.56
N ALA A 134 -8.70 50.51 39.85
CA ALA A 134 -10.00 50.12 40.33
C ALA A 134 -10.99 51.10 39.71
N PRO A 135 -11.94 50.65 38.86
CA PRO A 135 -13.01 51.54 38.49
C PRO A 135 -13.66 51.93 39.81
N ALA A 136 -13.64 53.23 40.13
CA ALA A 136 -14.31 53.78 41.29
C ALA A 136 -15.71 53.15 41.32
N VAL A 137 -15.96 52.30 42.31
CA VAL A 137 -17.20 51.53 42.42
C VAL A 137 -18.34 52.55 42.42
N PRO A 138 -19.19 52.63 41.38
CA PRO A 138 -20.44 53.35 41.52
C PRO A 138 -21.21 52.56 42.59
N GLY A 139 -21.62 53.24 43.66
CA GLY A 139 -22.27 52.61 44.81
C GLY A 139 -23.26 51.53 44.38
N ALA A 140 -23.17 50.36 45.03
CA ALA A 140 -23.87 49.13 44.69
C ALA A 140 -25.36 49.36 44.37
N ARG A 141 -25.66 49.55 43.08
CA ARG A 141 -26.97 49.26 42.52
C ARG A 141 -26.88 47.84 42.01
N THR A 142 -27.28 46.88 42.83
CA THR A 142 -27.53 45.50 42.37
C THR A 142 -28.44 45.60 41.14
N PRO A 143 -28.00 45.18 39.94
CA PRO A 143 -28.90 45.09 38.81
C PRO A 143 -30.00 44.14 39.25
N ARG A 144 -31.24 44.62 39.29
CA ARG A 144 -32.41 43.78 39.55
C ARG A 144 -32.36 42.68 38.47
N ALA A 145 -31.97 41.46 38.88
CA ALA A 145 -31.74 40.36 37.96
C ALA A 145 -32.99 40.19 37.10
N ASN A 146 -32.87 40.36 35.78
CA ASN A 146 -34.01 40.21 34.88
C ASN A 146 -34.30 38.70 34.75
N PRO A 147 -35.40 38.19 35.35
CA PRO A 147 -35.69 36.76 35.37
C PRO A 147 -35.90 36.19 33.96
N GLU A 148 -36.37 37.01 33.00
CA GLU A 148 -36.59 36.56 31.62
C GLU A 148 -35.26 36.27 30.88
N LEU A 149 -34.22 37.05 31.16
CA LEU A 149 -32.89 36.80 30.57
C LEU A 149 -32.26 35.52 31.10
N HIS A 150 -32.52 35.18 32.37
CA HIS A 150 -32.06 33.93 32.97
C HIS A 150 -32.77 32.73 32.33
N GLN A 151 -34.10 32.76 32.24
CA GLN A 151 -34.89 31.70 31.59
C GLN A 151 -34.49 31.48 30.13
N ARG A 152 -34.22 32.56 29.37
CA ARG A 152 -33.73 32.44 27.99
C ARG A 152 -32.35 31.78 27.89
N ARG A 153 -31.47 32.00 28.88
CA ARG A 153 -30.15 31.35 28.92
C ARG A 153 -30.29 29.87 29.23
N GLU A 154 -31.12 29.51 30.21
CA GLU A 154 -31.40 28.12 30.57
C GLU A 154 -32.02 27.36 29.38
N ALA A 155 -33.02 27.94 28.72
CA ALA A 155 -33.65 27.33 27.55
C ALA A 155 -32.64 27.10 26.39
N ARG A 156 -31.69 28.03 26.18
CA ARG A 156 -30.61 27.85 25.20
C ARG A 156 -29.66 26.73 25.59
N GLN A 157 -29.23 26.69 26.85
CA GLN A 157 -28.34 25.64 27.35
C GLN A 157 -29.01 24.26 27.26
N GLU A 158 -30.29 24.15 27.59
CA GLU A 158 -31.04 22.91 27.42
C GLU A 158 -31.15 22.49 25.94
N ALA A 159 -31.43 23.44 25.04
CA ALA A 159 -31.50 23.16 23.61
C ALA A 159 -30.15 22.69 23.05
N GLU A 160 -29.05 23.34 23.44
CA GLU A 160 -27.70 22.96 23.08
C GLU A 160 -27.33 21.57 23.64
N ALA A 161 -27.64 21.29 24.90
CA ALA A 161 -27.41 20.00 25.53
C ALA A 161 -28.21 18.87 24.84
N ARG A 162 -29.47 19.13 24.47
CA ARG A 162 -30.30 18.17 23.70
C ARG A 162 -29.73 17.94 22.31
N ALA A 163 -29.28 18.98 21.61
CA ALA A 163 -28.66 18.87 20.29
C ALA A 163 -27.33 18.10 20.35
N GLU A 164 -26.49 18.34 21.36
CA GLU A 164 -25.25 17.60 21.55
C GLU A 164 -25.52 16.13 21.90
N ALA A 165 -26.49 15.85 22.77
CA ALA A 165 -26.90 14.50 23.09
C ALA A 165 -27.41 13.74 21.86
N ALA A 166 -28.15 14.40 20.96
CA ALA A 166 -28.57 13.82 19.69
C ALA A 166 -27.38 13.47 18.78
N LYS A 167 -26.43 14.41 18.59
CA LYS A 167 -25.19 14.17 17.82
C LYS A 167 -24.37 13.00 18.39
N ARG A 168 -24.29 12.89 19.72
CA ARG A 168 -23.58 11.77 20.38
C ARG A 168 -24.28 10.43 20.11
N ARG A 169 -25.62 10.39 20.08
CA ARG A 169 -26.39 9.18 19.75
C ARG A 169 -26.20 8.77 18.29
N GLU A 170 -26.23 9.71 17.36
CA GLU A 170 -25.97 9.47 15.93
C GLU A 170 -24.55 8.93 15.71
N ALA A 171 -23.54 9.58 16.29
CA ALA A 171 -22.15 9.11 16.19
C ALA A 171 -21.96 7.71 16.81
N ALA A 172 -22.67 7.38 17.89
CA ALA A 172 -22.66 6.04 18.48
C ALA A 172 -23.34 5.00 17.57
N ALA A 173 -24.45 5.36 16.92
CA ALA A 173 -25.12 4.50 15.95
C ALA A 173 -24.23 4.22 14.73
N GLU A 174 -23.57 5.24 14.20
CA GLU A 174 -22.62 5.12 13.08
C GLU A 174 -21.44 4.20 13.44
N ARG A 175 -20.87 4.35 14.65
CA ARG A 175 -19.82 3.45 15.14
C ARG A 175 -20.28 1.99 15.22
N ARG A 176 -21.52 1.75 15.67
CA ARG A 176 -22.11 0.39 15.69
C ARG A 176 -22.28 -0.17 14.29
N GLN A 177 -22.77 0.62 13.34
CA GLN A 177 -22.92 0.20 11.94
C GLN A 177 -21.55 -0.17 11.32
N LYS A 178 -20.54 0.69 11.49
CA LYS A 178 -19.18 0.41 11.01
C LYS A 178 -18.58 -0.85 11.64
N ALA A 179 -18.85 -1.12 12.92
CA ALA A 179 -18.40 -2.34 13.59
C ALA A 179 -19.06 -3.60 12.98
N LEU A 180 -20.38 -3.56 12.73
CA LEU A 180 -21.09 -4.66 12.08
C LEU A 180 -20.61 -4.90 10.65
N GLU A 181 -20.33 -3.85 9.89
CA GLU A 181 -19.78 -3.97 8.54
C GLU A 181 -18.39 -4.63 8.54
N ARG A 182 -17.53 -4.25 9.50
CA ARG A 182 -16.22 -4.90 9.68
C ARG A 182 -16.34 -6.37 10.02
N GLN A 183 -17.30 -6.74 10.88
CA GLN A 183 -17.58 -8.14 11.22
C GLN A 183 -18.05 -8.94 10.00
N ARG A 184 -18.96 -8.38 9.19
CA ARG A 184 -19.41 -9.01 7.94
C ARG A 184 -18.25 -9.23 6.97
N LYS A 185 -17.45 -8.19 6.71
CA LYS A 185 -16.27 -8.30 5.85
C LYS A 185 -15.27 -9.34 6.36
N ALA A 186 -15.06 -9.44 7.67
CA ALA A 186 -14.18 -10.45 8.25
C ALA A 186 -14.73 -11.88 8.04
N ALA A 187 -16.05 -12.07 8.23
CA ALA A 187 -16.71 -13.35 7.97
C ALA A 187 -16.60 -13.76 6.49
N ASP A 188 -16.83 -12.83 5.55
CA ASP A 188 -16.71 -13.09 4.11
C ASP A 188 -15.28 -13.51 3.74
N LEU A 189 -14.26 -12.88 4.34
CA LEU A 189 -12.87 -13.26 4.13
C LEU A 189 -12.58 -14.66 4.68
N GLN A 190 -13.15 -15.04 5.82
CA GLN A 190 -13.01 -16.39 6.37
C GLN A 190 -13.66 -17.44 5.45
N VAL A 191 -14.85 -17.18 4.92
CA VAL A 191 -15.51 -18.07 3.96
C VAL A 191 -14.64 -18.24 2.70
N ARG A 192 -14.15 -17.15 2.12
CA ARG A 192 -13.26 -17.20 0.95
C ARG A 192 -11.95 -17.95 1.23
N GLN A 193 -11.41 -17.83 2.44
CA GLN A 193 -10.22 -18.58 2.84
C GLN A 193 -10.52 -20.07 2.99
N ALA A 194 -11.67 -20.43 3.57
CA ALA A 194 -12.12 -21.81 3.69
C ALA A 194 -12.37 -22.45 2.31
N GLU A 195 -13.00 -21.75 1.37
CA GLU A 195 -13.19 -22.22 -0.01
C GLU A 195 -11.85 -22.43 -0.75
N LYS A 196 -10.89 -21.51 -0.56
CA LYS A 196 -9.54 -21.67 -1.10
C LYS A 196 -8.80 -22.86 -0.49
N ALA A 197 -8.95 -23.08 0.82
CA ALA A 197 -8.35 -24.23 1.49
C ALA A 197 -9.02 -25.55 1.05
N ALA A 198 -10.34 -25.58 0.91
CA ALA A 198 -11.09 -26.74 0.44
C ALA A 198 -10.73 -27.08 -1.02
N SER A 199 -10.68 -26.09 -1.91
CA SER A 199 -10.28 -26.30 -3.30
C SER A 199 -8.82 -26.75 -3.44
N ALA A 200 -7.92 -26.26 -2.58
CA ALA A 200 -6.55 -26.75 -2.50
C ALA A 200 -6.46 -28.20 -1.97
N ALA A 201 -7.32 -28.60 -1.02
CA ALA A 201 -7.38 -29.95 -0.50
C ALA A 201 -8.01 -30.96 -1.50
N SER A 202 -8.96 -30.52 -2.32
CA SER A 202 -9.58 -31.35 -3.37
C SER A 202 -8.81 -31.38 -4.69
N ALA A 203 -7.76 -30.55 -4.84
CA ALA A 203 -6.91 -30.59 -6.02
C ALA A 203 -6.25 -31.98 -6.10
N PRO A 204 -6.40 -32.72 -7.22
CA PRO A 204 -5.83 -34.05 -7.33
C PRO A 204 -4.32 -33.96 -7.10
N ALA A 205 -3.80 -34.77 -6.18
CA ALA A 205 -2.38 -34.90 -5.89
C ALA A 205 -1.65 -35.40 -7.15
N GLY A 206 -1.35 -34.47 -8.06
CA GLY A 206 -0.66 -34.73 -9.30
C GLY A 206 0.78 -35.09 -9.01
N LYS A 207 1.03 -36.39 -8.81
CA LYS A 207 2.22 -37.23 -9.11
C LYS A 207 3.65 -36.67 -9.02
N ASN A 208 3.89 -35.46 -8.52
CA ASN A 208 5.21 -34.79 -8.48
C ASN A 208 5.46 -34.02 -7.17
N THR A 209 4.80 -34.38 -6.07
CA THR A 209 5.24 -33.94 -4.74
C THR A 209 6.16 -34.99 -4.16
N LYS A 210 7.47 -34.79 -4.36
CA LYS A 210 8.50 -35.43 -3.53
C LYS A 210 8.08 -35.21 -2.06
N PRO A 211 8.05 -36.27 -1.22
CA PRO A 211 7.68 -36.10 0.18
C PRO A 211 8.59 -35.03 0.80
N PRO A 212 8.05 -34.12 1.63
CA PRO A 212 8.89 -33.15 2.33
C PRO A 212 9.98 -33.94 3.05
N ALA A 213 11.23 -33.57 2.80
CA ALA A 213 12.38 -34.25 3.39
C ALA A 213 12.14 -34.39 4.90
N ALA A 214 12.22 -35.62 5.40
CA ALA A 214 12.14 -35.90 6.81
C ALA A 214 13.13 -34.96 7.51
N HIS A 215 12.58 -34.09 8.36
CA HIS A 215 13.36 -33.11 9.09
C HIS A 215 14.33 -33.92 9.94
N LEU A 216 15.63 -33.72 9.68
CA LEU A 216 16.68 -34.32 10.51
C LEU A 216 16.37 -33.95 11.96
N PRO A 217 16.46 -34.92 12.89
CA PRO A 217 16.22 -34.64 14.31
C PRO A 217 17.14 -33.49 14.72
N THR A 218 16.56 -32.34 15.06
CA THR A 218 17.30 -31.24 15.66
C THR A 218 17.87 -31.78 16.97
N PRO A 219 19.21 -31.77 17.16
CA PRO A 219 19.81 -32.29 18.39
C PRO A 219 19.16 -31.59 19.57
N SER A 220 18.78 -32.38 20.58
CA SER A 220 18.21 -31.82 21.79
C SER A 220 19.30 -31.01 22.51
N ALA A 221 18.91 -30.03 23.32
CA ALA A 221 19.86 -29.23 24.10
C ALA A 221 20.79 -30.09 24.99
N SER A 222 20.35 -31.30 25.33
CA SER A 222 21.10 -32.34 26.02
C SER A 222 22.31 -32.83 25.23
N ASP A 223 22.14 -33.04 23.92
CA ASP A 223 23.18 -33.58 23.03
C ASP A 223 24.31 -32.56 22.80
N ILE A 224 23.96 -31.28 22.78
CA ILE A 224 24.92 -30.18 22.64
C ILE A 224 25.77 -30.02 23.91
N ARG A 225 25.21 -30.31 25.09
CA ARG A 225 25.95 -30.25 26.37
C ARG A 225 26.96 -31.40 26.56
N ALA A 226 26.79 -32.51 25.86
CA ALA A 226 27.67 -33.68 25.96
C ALA A 226 28.95 -33.55 25.12
N LEU A 227 29.10 -32.50 24.30
CA LEU A 227 30.31 -32.30 23.50
C LEU A 227 31.49 -31.84 24.38
N PRO A 228 32.67 -32.46 24.23
CA PRO A 228 33.86 -32.06 24.99
C PRO A 228 34.25 -30.63 24.63
N LYS A 229 34.31 -29.76 25.63
CA LYS A 229 34.83 -28.39 25.47
C LYS A 229 36.32 -28.50 25.14
N ARG A 230 36.70 -28.00 23.95
CA ARG A 230 38.10 -27.74 23.60
C ARG A 230 38.62 -26.53 24.35
#